data_AF-A0A448F7P1-F1
#
_entry.id   AF-A0A448F7P1-F1
#
_cell.length_a   1.000
_cell.length_b   1.000
_cell.length_c   1.000
_cell.angle_alpha   90.00
_cell.angle_beta   90.00
_cell.angle_gamma   90.00
#
_symmetry.space_group_name_H-M   'P 1'
#
loop_
_entity.id
_entity.type
_entity.pdbx_description
1 polymer ?
#
loop_
_entity_poly.entity_id
_entity_poly.type
_entity_poly.pdbx_seq_one_letter_code
_entity_poly.pdbx_strand_id
1 'polypeptide(L)'
;MKHELQNIGLTYLGLVVTLIFNCMRNPFLRMNGIAVGLIAGYIVALTLGMVDFSPLKDVDFFTIPMPFKYGFAFDWSAFWVAAIIYLLSVFEAVGDLTATAMVSGQPYEGEEFRQRLRGGVFADGLVSVIATALGSLPLTTFAQNNGVIQMTGVASRHVGKFIAAILVLFGLFPIVGRAFTTIPSPVLGGAMVLMFGLIAIAGVRIIMTHGINRREAVIAATAVGVGLGVAFEPDVFKMLPEVFRNAIAAGGITAVLLNLILPRDEQDKSIYLTEK
;
A
#
# COMPACT_ATOMS: atom_id res chain seq x y z
N MET A 1 -20.90 -1.26 -25.08
CA MET A 1 -19.85 -1.02 -26.11
C MET A 1 -19.24 0.39 -26.09
N LYS A 2 -19.96 1.49 -26.43
CA LYS A 2 -19.35 2.84 -26.49
C LYS A 2 -18.85 3.35 -25.13
N HIS A 3 -19.61 3.15 -24.06
CA HIS A 3 -19.20 3.50 -22.69
C HIS A 3 -18.05 2.64 -22.17
N GLU A 4 -18.00 1.36 -22.52
CA GLU A 4 -16.89 0.48 -22.15
C GLU A 4 -15.59 0.90 -22.83
N LEU A 5 -15.66 1.29 -24.11
CA LEU A 5 -14.50 1.81 -24.84
C LEU A 5 -14.01 3.15 -24.27
N GLN A 6 -14.93 4.02 -23.83
CA GLN A 6 -14.58 5.27 -23.13
C GLN A 6 -13.88 4.99 -21.80
N ASN A 7 -14.37 4.01 -21.02
CA ASN A 7 -13.75 3.62 -19.76
C ASN A 7 -12.33 3.07 -19.98
N ILE A 8 -12.18 2.14 -20.92
CA ILE A 8 -10.85 1.56 -21.25
C ILE A 8 -9.91 2.65 -21.77
N GLY A 9 -10.41 3.56 -22.62
CA GLY A 9 -9.64 4.69 -23.13
C GLY A 9 -9.15 5.64 -22.04
N LEU A 10 -10.00 5.96 -21.06
CA LEU A 10 -9.62 6.79 -19.89
C LEU A 10 -8.57 6.10 -19.02
N THR A 11 -8.76 4.81 -18.73
CA THR A 11 -7.79 4.00 -17.97
C THR A 11 -6.42 4.02 -18.66
N TYR A 12 -6.40 3.75 -19.97
CA TYR A 12 -5.18 3.70 -20.76
C TYR A 12 -4.52 5.09 -20.87
N LEU A 13 -5.30 6.15 -21.03
CA LEU A 13 -4.79 7.53 -21.04
C LEU A 13 -4.10 7.87 -19.73
N GLY A 14 -4.75 7.61 -18.58
CA GLY A 14 -4.15 7.85 -17.27
C GLY A 14 -2.84 7.07 -17.08
N LEU A 15 -2.83 5.80 -17.50
CA LEU A 15 -1.63 4.96 -17.45
C LEU A 15 -0.51 5.50 -18.36
N VAL A 16 -0.81 5.82 -19.62
CA VAL A 16 0.18 6.31 -20.60
C VAL A 16 0.78 7.64 -20.15
N VAL A 17 -0.04 8.58 -19.68
CA VAL A 17 0.45 9.86 -19.13
C VAL A 17 1.38 9.58 -17.95
N THR A 18 0.97 8.71 -17.03
CA THR A 18 1.80 8.34 -15.88
C THR A 18 3.14 7.73 -16.30
N LEU A 19 3.13 6.84 -17.30
CA LEU A 19 4.35 6.19 -17.83
C LEU A 19 5.28 7.18 -18.52
N ILE A 20 4.74 8.10 -19.34
CA ILE A 20 5.52 9.15 -19.99
C ILE A 20 6.28 9.97 -18.96
N PHE A 21 5.59 10.40 -17.89
CA PHE A 21 6.21 11.16 -16.81
C PHE A 21 7.27 10.34 -16.08
N ASN A 22 7.04 9.03 -15.86
CA ASN A 22 8.03 8.12 -15.27
C ASN A 22 9.27 7.88 -16.15
N CYS A 23 9.16 8.02 -17.47
CA CYS A 23 10.28 7.93 -18.40
C CYS A 23 11.10 9.23 -18.52
N MET A 24 10.62 10.35 -17.96
CA MET A 24 11.33 11.63 -18.05
C MET A 24 12.62 11.60 -17.22
N ARG A 25 13.67 12.27 -17.73
CA ARG A 25 14.97 12.36 -17.03
C ARG A 25 14.88 13.10 -15.70
N ASN A 26 13.90 14.00 -15.53
CA ASN A 26 13.77 14.80 -14.31
C ASN A 26 13.13 13.97 -13.17
N PRO A 27 13.86 13.72 -12.06
CA PRO A 27 13.36 13.05 -10.86
C PRO A 27 12.00 13.57 -10.36
N PHE A 28 11.81 14.89 -10.35
CA PHE A 28 10.58 15.51 -9.84
C PHE A 28 9.37 15.21 -10.72
N LEU A 29 9.54 15.13 -12.04
CA LEU A 29 8.45 14.81 -12.96
C LEU A 29 8.03 13.34 -12.84
N ARG A 30 8.99 12.43 -12.63
CA ARG A 30 8.71 11.00 -12.44
C ARG A 30 7.81 10.73 -11.24
N MET A 31 8.14 11.33 -10.09
CA MET A 31 7.40 11.16 -8.84
C MET A 31 5.96 11.69 -8.93
N ASN A 32 5.78 12.83 -9.60
CA ASN A 32 4.46 13.42 -9.79
C ASN A 32 3.65 12.76 -10.91
N GLY A 33 4.22 11.78 -11.62
CA GLY A 33 3.59 11.14 -12.78
C GLY A 33 2.20 10.56 -12.46
N ILE A 34 2.02 9.93 -11.29
CA ILE A 34 0.72 9.37 -10.88
C ILE A 34 -0.30 10.49 -10.67
N ALA A 35 0.10 11.57 -9.98
CA ALA A 35 -0.77 12.72 -9.75
C ALA A 35 -1.16 13.41 -11.06
N VAL A 36 -0.19 13.61 -11.97
CA VAL A 36 -0.44 14.20 -13.29
C VAL A 36 -1.33 13.31 -14.15
N GLY A 37 -1.12 11.99 -14.13
CA GLY A 37 -1.98 11.04 -14.83
C GLY A 37 -3.42 11.06 -14.31
N LEU A 38 -3.60 11.16 -13.00
CA LEU A 38 -4.91 11.31 -12.36
C LEU A 38 -5.59 12.63 -12.77
N ILE A 39 -4.87 13.75 -12.74
CA ILE A 39 -5.37 15.07 -13.13
C ILE A 39 -5.76 15.08 -14.61
N ALA A 40 -4.89 14.58 -15.49
CA ALA A 40 -5.15 14.51 -16.92
C ALA A 40 -6.37 13.62 -17.23
N GLY A 41 -6.46 12.45 -16.59
CA GLY A 41 -7.60 11.56 -16.73
C GLY A 41 -8.90 12.20 -16.22
N TYR A 42 -8.85 12.94 -15.11
CA TYR A 42 -10.00 13.65 -14.56
C TYR A 42 -10.46 14.78 -15.50
N ILE A 43 -9.54 15.57 -16.07
CA ILE A 43 -9.86 16.62 -17.05
C ILE A 43 -10.57 16.04 -18.28
N VAL A 44 -10.09 14.91 -18.81
CA VAL A 44 -10.74 14.25 -19.95
C VAL A 44 -12.10 13.67 -19.54
N ALA A 45 -12.22 13.11 -18.33
CA ALA A 45 -13.51 12.64 -17.84
C ALA A 45 -14.55 13.78 -17.67
N LEU A 46 -14.09 14.99 -17.31
CA LEU A 46 -14.94 16.19 -17.26
C LEU A 46 -15.46 16.56 -18.66
N THR A 47 -14.61 16.56 -19.68
CA THR A 47 -15.03 16.89 -21.06
C THR A 47 -15.96 15.83 -21.66
N LEU A 48 -15.86 14.59 -21.19
CA LEU A 48 -16.76 13.49 -21.56
C LEU A 48 -18.08 13.48 -20.75
N GLY A 49 -18.25 14.38 -19.78
CA GLY A 49 -19.46 14.44 -18.94
C GLY A 49 -19.64 13.25 -18.00
N MET A 50 -18.54 12.57 -17.65
CA MET A 50 -18.56 11.35 -16.81
C MET A 50 -18.42 11.63 -15.31
N VAL A 51 -18.29 12.90 -14.93
CA VAL A 51 -18.12 13.34 -13.54
C VAL A 51 -19.45 13.78 -12.97
N ASP A 52 -19.88 13.12 -11.90
CA ASP A 52 -21.06 13.52 -11.13
C ASP A 52 -20.63 14.43 -9.96
N PHE A 53 -21.16 15.65 -9.96
CA PHE A 53 -20.94 16.63 -8.90
C PHE A 53 -22.02 16.63 -7.82
N SER A 54 -23.03 15.77 -7.93
CA SER A 54 -24.07 15.61 -6.91
C SER A 54 -23.50 15.36 -5.50
N PRO A 55 -22.41 14.60 -5.30
CA PRO A 55 -21.81 14.41 -3.98
C PRO A 55 -21.21 15.66 -3.33
N LEU A 56 -21.04 16.76 -4.09
CA LEU A 56 -20.54 18.04 -3.58
C LEU A 56 -21.66 19.00 -3.16
N LYS A 57 -22.92 18.67 -3.49
CA LYS A 57 -24.08 19.47 -3.07
C LYS A 57 -24.34 19.23 -1.59
N ASP A 58 -24.66 20.29 -0.86
CA ASP A 58 -25.06 20.26 0.55
C ASP A 58 -24.01 19.62 1.49
N VAL A 59 -22.72 19.75 1.14
CA VAL A 59 -21.62 19.27 1.98
C VAL A 59 -21.35 20.28 3.08
N ASP A 60 -21.35 19.81 4.33
CA ASP A 60 -20.96 20.62 5.48
C ASP A 60 -19.57 21.22 5.29
N PHE A 61 -19.38 22.48 5.68
CA PHE A 61 -18.08 23.13 5.53
C PHE A 61 -17.01 22.49 6.42
N PHE A 62 -17.40 21.95 7.57
CA PHE A 62 -16.49 21.44 8.59
C PHE A 62 -17.06 20.17 9.20
N THR A 63 -16.21 19.16 9.41
CA THR A 63 -16.56 17.91 10.09
C THR A 63 -15.53 17.60 11.16
N ILE A 64 -16.03 17.28 12.35
CA ILE A 64 -15.21 16.75 13.44
C ILE A 64 -15.38 15.23 13.43
N PRO A 65 -14.29 14.45 13.42
CA PRO A 65 -14.40 13.00 13.47
C PRO A 65 -15.00 12.58 14.81
N MET A 66 -16.08 11.80 14.75
CA MET A 66 -16.77 11.27 15.93
C MET A 66 -16.20 9.91 16.27
N PRO A 67 -15.55 9.74 17.44
CA PRO A 67 -15.10 8.44 17.89
C PRO A 67 -16.28 7.45 17.98
N PHE A 68 -16.06 6.24 17.50
CA PHE A 68 -17.00 5.12 17.53
C PHE A 68 -18.36 5.42 16.89
N LYS A 69 -18.38 6.22 15.82
CA LYS A 69 -19.61 6.58 15.09
C LYS A 69 -20.48 5.39 14.69
N TYR A 70 -19.86 4.25 14.37
CA TYR A 70 -20.55 3.03 13.92
C TYR A 70 -20.96 2.08 15.06
N GLY A 71 -20.65 2.41 16.32
CA GLY A 71 -20.88 1.55 17.47
C GLY A 71 -19.93 0.34 17.55
N PHE A 72 -20.26 -0.61 18.41
CA PHE A 72 -19.48 -1.84 18.63
C PHE A 72 -20.29 -3.06 18.21
N ALA A 73 -19.73 -3.85 17.31
CA ALA A 73 -20.19 -5.19 16.98
C ALA A 73 -18.96 -6.10 16.92
N PHE A 74 -19.06 -7.29 17.53
CA PHE A 74 -17.96 -8.25 17.54
C PHE A 74 -18.37 -9.50 16.78
N ASP A 75 -17.62 -9.79 15.73
CA ASP A 75 -17.75 -11.00 14.93
C ASP A 75 -16.44 -11.79 15.00
N TRP A 76 -16.53 -13.06 15.36
CA TRP A 76 -15.36 -13.89 15.65
C TRP A 76 -14.56 -14.21 14.39
N SER A 77 -15.22 -14.35 13.25
CA SER A 77 -14.55 -14.71 12.01
C SER A 77 -13.88 -13.49 11.37
N ALA A 78 -14.54 -12.33 11.37
CA ALA A 78 -13.96 -11.06 10.99
C ALA A 78 -12.76 -10.69 11.89
N PHE A 79 -12.84 -10.98 13.20
CA PHE A 79 -11.72 -10.78 14.12
C PHE A 79 -10.47 -11.53 13.69
N TRP A 80 -10.57 -12.83 13.37
CA TRP A 80 -9.39 -13.60 12.96
C TRP A 80 -8.82 -13.18 11.62
N VAL A 81 -9.69 -12.87 10.65
CA VAL A 81 -9.24 -12.35 9.35
C VAL A 81 -8.48 -11.03 9.54
N ALA A 82 -9.06 -10.09 10.27
CA ALA A 82 -8.45 -8.80 10.56
C ALA A 82 -7.14 -8.97 11.36
N ALA A 83 -7.15 -9.76 12.44
CA ALA A 83 -5.98 -9.98 13.29
C ALA A 83 -4.78 -10.52 12.49
N ILE A 84 -5.03 -11.44 11.55
CA ILE A 84 -3.96 -12.03 10.73
C ILE A 84 -3.48 -11.03 9.68
N ILE A 85 -4.38 -10.30 9.03
CA ILE A 85 -4.00 -9.24 8.08
C ILE A 85 -3.13 -8.18 8.80
N TYR A 86 -3.48 -7.78 10.02
CA TYR A 86 -2.67 -6.81 10.79
C TYR A 86 -1.36 -7.39 11.28
N LEU A 87 -1.33 -8.65 11.70
CA LEU A 87 -0.07 -9.31 12.01
C LEU A 87 0.87 -9.33 10.80
N LEU A 88 0.35 -9.58 9.61
CA LEU A 88 1.13 -9.54 8.37
C LEU A 88 1.56 -8.11 8.00
N SER A 89 0.71 -7.11 8.24
CA SER A 89 1.06 -5.70 8.02
C SER A 89 2.21 -5.22 8.92
N VAL A 90 2.40 -5.83 10.09
CA VAL A 90 3.61 -5.56 10.91
C VAL A 90 4.89 -5.94 10.16
N PHE A 91 4.89 -7.02 9.37
CA PHE A 91 6.07 -7.37 8.56
C PHE A 91 6.34 -6.34 7.45
N GLU A 92 5.28 -5.79 6.86
CA GLU A 92 5.36 -4.68 5.91
C GLU A 92 5.95 -3.43 6.59
N ALA A 93 5.41 -3.02 7.74
CA ALA A 93 5.92 -1.88 8.50
C ALA A 93 7.40 -2.07 8.89
N VAL A 94 7.80 -3.28 9.29
CA VAL A 94 9.21 -3.61 9.57
C VAL A 94 10.08 -3.45 8.33
N GLY A 95 9.63 -3.96 7.18
CA GLY A 95 10.33 -3.81 5.91
C GLY A 95 10.49 -2.35 5.50
N ASP A 96 9.43 -1.56 5.64
CA ASP A 96 9.41 -0.15 5.29
C ASP A 96 10.27 0.71 6.20
N LEU A 97 10.25 0.46 7.51
CA LEU A 97 11.13 1.13 8.47
C LEU A 97 12.60 0.81 8.20
N THR A 98 12.90 -0.44 7.83
CA THR A 98 14.25 -0.86 7.42
C THR A 98 14.68 -0.14 6.15
N ALA A 99 13.82 -0.14 5.13
CA ALA A 99 14.08 0.57 3.87
C ALA A 99 14.26 2.08 4.09
N THR A 100 13.46 2.68 4.98
CA THR A 100 13.58 4.09 5.38
C THR A 100 14.94 4.34 6.03
N ALA A 101 15.40 3.48 6.93
CA ALA A 101 16.71 3.61 7.57
C ALA A 101 17.84 3.54 6.53
N MET A 102 17.77 2.61 5.58
CA MET A 102 18.75 2.48 4.50
C MET A 102 18.81 3.73 3.60
N VAL A 103 17.66 4.25 3.14
CA VAL A 103 17.64 5.43 2.25
C VAL A 103 17.95 6.73 2.96
N SER A 104 17.77 6.80 4.28
CA SER A 104 18.12 7.96 5.11
C SER A 104 19.54 7.92 5.66
N GLY A 105 20.33 6.89 5.33
CA GLY A 105 21.71 6.72 5.82
C GLY A 105 21.80 6.49 7.33
N GLN A 106 20.73 5.96 7.94
CA GLN A 106 20.69 5.61 9.36
C GLN A 106 21.08 4.13 9.56
N PRO A 107 21.53 3.75 10.77
CA PRO A 107 21.77 2.35 11.09
C PRO A 107 20.51 1.51 10.88
N TYR A 108 20.67 0.42 10.12
CA TYR A 108 19.63 -0.59 9.85
C TYR A 108 19.90 -1.92 10.61
N GLU A 109 20.94 -1.93 11.44
CA GLU A 109 21.32 -3.03 12.34
C GLU A 109 21.71 -2.47 13.72
N GLY A 110 21.79 -3.34 14.73
CA GLY A 110 22.20 -2.96 16.09
C GLY A 110 21.07 -2.47 16.99
N GLU A 111 21.43 -2.03 18.21
CA GLU A 111 20.46 -1.69 19.25
C GLU A 111 19.62 -0.46 18.92
N GLU A 112 20.24 0.56 18.32
CA GLU A 112 19.56 1.79 17.91
C GLU A 112 18.46 1.50 16.88
N PHE A 113 18.76 0.65 15.89
CA PHE A 113 17.77 0.19 14.92
C PHE A 113 16.64 -0.58 15.59
N ARG A 114 16.94 -1.51 16.51
CA ARG A 114 15.90 -2.25 17.27
C ARG A 114 14.99 -1.31 18.06
N GLN A 115 15.54 -0.26 18.68
CA GLN A 115 14.74 0.72 19.40
C GLN A 115 13.81 1.50 18.45
N ARG A 116 14.33 1.93 17.30
CA ARG A 116 13.55 2.61 16.26
C ARG A 116 12.45 1.70 15.71
N LEU A 117 12.75 0.43 15.47
CA LEU A 117 11.81 -0.56 14.96
C LEU A 117 10.67 -0.81 15.96
N ARG A 118 10.99 -1.01 17.24
CA ARG A 118 9.98 -1.18 18.31
C ARG A 118 9.08 0.05 18.43
N GLY A 119 9.66 1.25 18.39
CA GLY A 119 8.89 2.50 18.44
C GLY A 119 8.01 2.70 17.21
N GLY A 120 8.52 2.38 16.02
CA GLY A 120 7.79 2.48 14.76
C GLY A 120 6.61 1.52 14.69
N VAL A 121 6.82 0.23 15.01
CA VAL A 121 5.74 -0.78 15.03
C VAL A 121 4.70 -0.45 16.11
N PHE A 122 5.12 0.06 17.28
CA PHE A 122 4.17 0.51 18.30
C PHE A 122 3.32 1.69 17.82
N ALA A 123 3.94 2.68 17.17
CA ALA A 123 3.24 3.82 16.60
C ALA A 123 2.26 3.39 15.51
N ASP A 124 2.63 2.44 14.66
CA ASP A 124 1.80 1.87 13.59
C ASP A 124 0.51 1.24 14.16
N GLY A 125 0.65 0.38 15.16
CA GLY A 125 -0.49 -0.22 15.88
C GLY A 125 -1.34 0.82 16.60
N LEU A 126 -0.72 1.78 17.29
CA LEU A 126 -1.45 2.83 18.02
C LEU A 126 -2.26 3.73 17.06
N VAL A 127 -1.66 4.14 15.94
CA VAL A 127 -2.34 4.93 14.91
C VAL A 127 -3.48 4.15 14.28
N SER A 128 -3.31 2.84 14.06
CA SER A 128 -4.40 1.96 13.59
C SER A 128 -5.59 1.91 14.55
N VAL A 129 -5.34 1.84 15.85
CA VAL A 129 -6.40 1.89 16.88
C VAL A 129 -7.10 3.25 16.88
N ILE A 130 -6.35 4.35 16.80
CA ILE A 130 -6.92 5.70 16.72
C ILE A 130 -7.74 5.86 15.44
N ALA A 131 -7.21 5.43 14.30
CA ALA A 131 -7.87 5.53 12.99
C ALA A 131 -9.20 4.75 12.98
N THR A 132 -9.20 3.52 13.49
CA THR A 132 -10.42 2.70 13.60
C THR A 132 -11.43 3.27 14.59
N ALA A 133 -10.96 3.79 15.73
CA ALA A 133 -11.84 4.51 16.65
C ALA A 133 -12.51 5.70 15.97
N LEU A 134 -11.84 6.40 15.03
CA LEU A 134 -12.43 7.50 14.27
C LEU A 134 -13.22 7.04 13.02
N GLY A 135 -13.41 5.74 12.83
CA GLY A 135 -14.21 5.17 11.72
C GLY A 135 -13.44 4.98 10.40
N SER A 136 -12.10 5.08 10.43
CA SER A 136 -11.23 4.70 9.31
C SER A 136 -10.91 3.21 9.35
N LEU A 137 -10.32 2.70 8.27
CA LEU A 137 -9.61 1.42 8.31
C LEU A 137 -8.26 1.61 9.02
N PRO A 138 -7.70 0.55 9.62
CA PRO A 138 -6.32 0.53 10.09
C PRO A 138 -5.32 0.93 9.01
N LEU A 139 -4.21 1.49 9.47
CA LEU A 139 -3.21 2.18 8.65
C LEU A 139 -1.84 1.54 8.89
N THR A 140 -1.02 1.52 7.86
CA THR A 140 0.38 1.07 7.94
C THR A 140 1.32 2.11 7.36
N THR A 141 2.62 1.90 7.57
CA THR A 141 3.68 2.74 7.02
C THR A 141 3.63 2.74 5.49
N PHE A 142 3.88 3.90 4.86
CA PHE A 142 3.75 4.06 3.42
C PHE A 142 5.11 4.00 2.72
N ALA A 143 5.41 2.86 2.09
CA ALA A 143 6.68 2.56 1.40
C ALA A 143 7.12 3.61 0.36
N GLN A 144 6.17 4.28 -0.29
CA GLN A 144 6.40 5.21 -1.40
C GLN A 144 7.24 6.42 -0.96
N ASN A 145 7.19 6.79 0.33
CA ASN A 145 8.00 7.87 0.88
C ASN A 145 9.50 7.60 0.76
N ASN A 146 9.92 6.33 0.75
CA ASN A 146 11.33 5.96 0.58
C ASN A 146 11.88 6.38 -0.78
N GLY A 147 11.06 6.32 -1.83
CA GLY A 147 11.43 6.81 -3.16
C GLY A 147 11.68 8.33 -3.16
N VAL A 148 10.83 9.09 -2.46
CA VAL A 148 10.97 10.55 -2.33
C VAL A 148 12.25 10.91 -1.57
N ILE A 149 12.51 10.23 -0.45
CA ILE A 149 13.70 10.46 0.37
C ILE A 149 14.96 10.14 -0.43
N GLN A 150 15.01 9.01 -1.13
CA GLN A 150 16.17 8.61 -1.92
C GLN A 150 16.52 9.63 -3.01
N MET A 151 15.52 10.29 -3.60
CA MET A 151 15.72 11.25 -4.70
C MET A 151 16.03 12.67 -4.21
N THR A 152 15.36 13.10 -3.14
CA THR A 152 15.55 14.44 -2.57
C THR A 152 16.76 14.51 -1.64
N GLY A 153 17.20 13.38 -1.09
CA GLY A 153 18.19 13.31 -0.02
C GLY A 153 17.66 13.86 1.32
N VAL A 154 16.36 14.16 1.43
CA VAL A 154 15.78 14.83 2.61
C VAL A 154 14.94 13.83 3.41
N ALA A 155 15.51 13.30 4.49
CA ALA A 155 14.83 12.45 5.47
C ALA A 155 14.38 13.22 6.74
N SER A 156 14.06 14.50 6.61
CA SER A 156 13.76 15.36 7.77
C SER A 156 12.38 15.09 8.36
N ARG A 157 12.34 14.80 9.68
CA ARG A 157 11.09 14.63 10.45
C ARG A 157 10.17 15.85 10.40
N HIS A 158 10.71 17.04 10.13
CA HIS A 158 9.93 18.28 10.05
C HIS A 158 9.00 18.26 8.85
N VAL A 159 9.47 17.77 7.70
CA VAL A 159 8.66 17.64 6.48
C VAL A 159 7.45 16.75 6.76
N GLY A 160 7.66 15.60 7.41
CA GLY A 160 6.57 14.71 7.81
C GLY A 160 5.55 15.38 8.74
N LYS A 161 5.99 16.15 9.73
CA LYS A 161 5.09 16.90 10.64
C LYS A 161 4.25 17.96 9.90
N PHE A 162 4.87 18.69 8.97
CA PHE A 162 4.16 19.69 8.16
C PHE A 162 3.10 19.02 7.27
N ILE A 163 3.44 17.93 6.60
CA ILE A 163 2.50 17.17 5.77
C ILE A 163 1.36 16.61 6.64
N ALA A 164 1.67 16.04 7.80
CA ALA A 164 0.65 15.54 8.73
C ALA A 164 -0.34 16.63 9.16
N ALA A 165 0.15 17.84 9.49
CA ALA A 165 -0.70 18.96 9.84
C ALA A 165 -1.61 19.40 8.68
N ILE A 166 -1.08 19.42 7.45
CA ILE A 166 -1.86 19.73 6.23
C ILE A 166 -2.95 18.66 6.01
N LEU A 167 -2.62 17.38 6.15
CA LEU A 167 -3.57 16.29 5.96
C LEU A 167 -4.67 16.28 7.03
N VAL A 168 -4.32 16.57 8.29
CA VAL A 168 -5.32 16.77 9.36
C VAL A 168 -6.24 17.92 9.01
N LEU A 169 -5.68 19.05 8.58
CA LEU A 169 -6.46 20.22 8.17
C LEU A 169 -7.42 19.86 7.03
N PHE A 170 -6.95 19.18 5.98
CA PHE A 170 -7.81 18.72 4.88
C PHE A 170 -8.85 17.68 5.30
N GLY A 171 -8.54 16.81 6.26
CA GLY A 171 -9.49 15.84 6.81
C GLY A 171 -10.69 16.47 7.52
N LEU A 172 -10.53 17.69 8.05
CA LEU A 172 -11.61 18.45 8.69
C LEU A 172 -12.56 19.12 7.69
N PHE A 173 -12.15 19.25 6.43
CA PHE A 173 -12.95 19.82 5.35
C PHE A 173 -13.49 18.69 4.46
N PRO A 174 -14.73 18.19 4.68
CA PRO A 174 -15.26 17.03 3.99
C PRO A 174 -15.42 17.28 2.47
N ILE A 175 -15.42 18.53 2.03
CA ILE A 175 -15.36 18.90 0.60
C ILE A 175 -14.15 18.29 -0.12
N VAL A 176 -13.00 18.17 0.56
CA VAL A 176 -11.80 17.55 0.00
C VAL A 176 -12.04 16.07 -0.23
N GLY A 177 -12.54 15.36 0.79
CA GLY A 177 -12.87 13.93 0.69
C GLY A 177 -13.94 13.65 -0.37
N ARG A 178 -15.00 14.47 -0.42
CA ARG A 178 -16.07 14.36 -1.42
C ARG A 178 -15.58 14.64 -2.84
N ALA A 179 -14.63 15.54 -3.03
CA ALA A 179 -14.01 15.78 -4.33
C ALA A 179 -13.27 14.53 -4.84
N PHE A 180 -12.65 13.72 -3.97
CA PHE A 180 -12.08 12.45 -4.42
C PHE A 180 -13.13 11.44 -4.89
N THR A 181 -14.36 11.50 -4.35
CA THR A 181 -15.46 10.61 -4.78
C THR A 181 -16.05 10.96 -6.14
N THR A 182 -15.78 12.15 -6.68
CA THR A 182 -16.21 12.53 -8.04
C THR A 182 -15.29 11.96 -9.12
N ILE A 183 -14.12 11.44 -8.75
CA ILE A 183 -13.16 10.86 -9.69
C ILE A 183 -13.72 9.52 -10.22
N PRO A 184 -13.94 9.39 -11.53
CA PRO A 184 -14.48 8.14 -12.08
C PRO A 184 -13.53 6.96 -11.90
N SER A 185 -14.10 5.78 -11.61
CA SER A 185 -13.34 4.54 -11.41
C SER A 185 -12.35 4.19 -12.54
N PRO A 186 -12.63 4.45 -13.83
CA PRO A 186 -11.64 4.20 -14.90
C PRO A 186 -10.36 5.03 -14.74
N VAL A 187 -10.47 6.28 -14.30
CA VAL A 187 -9.33 7.18 -14.08
C VAL A 187 -8.49 6.68 -12.89
N LEU A 188 -9.16 6.30 -11.80
CA LEU A 188 -8.50 5.68 -10.64
C LEU A 188 -7.79 4.37 -11.02
N GLY A 189 -8.44 3.54 -11.84
CA GLY A 189 -7.88 2.27 -12.30
C GLY A 189 -6.53 2.44 -12.99
N GLY A 190 -6.38 3.44 -13.86
CA GLY A 190 -5.10 3.70 -14.55
C GLY A 190 -3.95 4.04 -13.59
N ALA A 191 -4.23 4.86 -12.57
CA ALA A 191 -3.25 5.19 -11.54
C ALA A 191 -2.93 3.98 -10.63
N MET A 192 -3.97 3.22 -10.26
CA MET A 192 -3.85 2.04 -9.39
C MET A 192 -3.01 0.92 -10.01
N VAL A 193 -3.08 0.71 -11.33
CA VAL A 193 -2.25 -0.30 -12.02
C VAL A 193 -0.76 -0.07 -11.76
N LEU A 194 -0.28 1.17 -11.91
CA LEU A 194 1.12 1.46 -11.63
C LEU A 194 1.44 1.40 -10.14
N MET A 195 0.55 1.92 -9.29
CA MET A 195 0.76 1.94 -7.84
C MET A 195 0.87 0.51 -7.26
N PHE A 196 -0.06 -0.38 -7.58
CA PHE A 196 -0.02 -1.78 -7.14
C PHE A 196 1.13 -2.56 -7.81
N GLY A 197 1.45 -2.25 -9.07
CA GLY A 197 2.63 -2.81 -9.73
C GLY A 197 3.93 -2.46 -9.01
N LEU A 198 4.10 -1.19 -8.62
CA LEU A 198 5.26 -0.74 -7.85
C LEU A 198 5.32 -1.36 -6.45
N ILE A 199 4.17 -1.56 -5.79
CA ILE A 199 4.10 -2.26 -4.50
C ILE A 199 4.58 -3.71 -4.64
N ALA A 200 4.12 -4.43 -5.68
CA ALA A 200 4.58 -5.79 -5.95
C ALA A 200 6.10 -5.86 -6.19
N ILE A 201 6.64 -4.92 -6.98
CA ILE A 201 8.09 -4.83 -7.23
C ILE A 201 8.87 -4.46 -5.95
N ALA A 202 8.33 -3.60 -5.09
CA ALA A 202 8.95 -3.29 -3.80
C ALA A 202 9.05 -4.54 -2.90
N GLY A 203 8.00 -5.37 -2.87
CA GLY A 203 8.02 -6.66 -2.18
C GLY A 203 9.13 -7.59 -2.69
N VAL A 204 9.29 -7.70 -4.02
CA VAL A 204 10.38 -8.47 -4.63
C VAL A 204 11.75 -7.91 -4.21
N ARG A 205 11.92 -6.58 -4.23
CA ARG A 205 13.18 -5.94 -3.82
C ARG A 205 13.52 -6.22 -2.36
N ILE A 206 12.53 -6.23 -1.47
CA ILE A 206 12.72 -6.57 -0.05
C ILE A 206 13.24 -8.00 0.09
N ILE A 207 12.59 -8.97 -0.57
CA ILE A 207 13.01 -10.39 -0.54
C ILE A 207 14.45 -10.54 -1.04
N MET A 208 14.83 -9.80 -2.07
CA MET A 208 16.15 -9.87 -2.69
C MET A 208 17.25 -9.09 -1.94
N THR A 209 16.93 -8.32 -0.90
CA THR A 209 17.88 -7.39 -0.25
C THR A 209 19.09 -8.12 0.36
N HIS A 210 18.89 -9.31 0.92
CA HIS A 210 19.97 -10.13 1.51
C HIS A 210 20.36 -11.32 0.61
N GLY A 211 20.00 -11.25 -0.67
CA GLY A 211 20.05 -12.39 -1.58
C GLY A 211 18.95 -13.40 -1.31
N ILE A 212 18.60 -14.18 -2.33
CA ILE A 212 17.56 -15.23 -2.23
C ILE A 212 18.22 -16.60 -2.41
N ASN A 213 18.01 -17.50 -1.46
CA ASN A 213 18.40 -18.91 -1.59
C ASN A 213 17.25 -19.76 -2.15
N ARG A 214 17.51 -21.03 -2.48
CA ARG A 214 16.49 -21.91 -3.08
C ARG A 214 15.30 -22.08 -2.15
N ARG A 215 15.54 -22.19 -0.84
CA ARG A 215 14.51 -22.33 0.19
C ARG A 215 13.57 -21.12 0.20
N GLU A 216 14.11 -19.91 0.26
CA GLU A 216 13.35 -18.65 0.26
C GLU A 216 12.58 -18.46 -1.05
N ALA A 217 13.17 -18.84 -2.18
CA ALA A 217 12.49 -18.81 -3.47
C ALA A 217 11.26 -19.73 -3.50
N VAL A 218 11.36 -20.94 -2.95
CA VAL A 218 10.23 -21.86 -2.82
C VAL A 218 9.15 -21.29 -1.90
N ILE A 219 9.54 -20.77 -0.73
CA ILE A 219 8.59 -20.15 0.21
C ILE A 219 7.83 -19.00 -0.46
N ALA A 220 8.55 -18.09 -1.12
CA ALA A 220 7.97 -16.93 -1.79
C ALA A 220 7.04 -17.35 -2.94
N ALA A 221 7.50 -18.27 -3.80
CA ALA A 221 6.71 -18.75 -4.94
C ALA A 221 5.41 -19.43 -4.50
N THR A 222 5.46 -20.29 -3.47
CA THR A 222 4.26 -20.96 -2.96
C THR A 222 3.31 -19.98 -2.26
N ALA A 223 3.83 -19.04 -1.47
CA ALA A 223 3.01 -18.02 -0.79
C ALA A 223 2.26 -17.13 -1.80
N VAL A 224 2.97 -16.64 -2.84
CA VAL A 224 2.37 -15.85 -3.92
C VAL A 224 1.36 -16.69 -4.69
N GLY A 225 1.71 -17.94 -5.04
CA GLY A 225 0.81 -18.84 -5.77
C GLY A 225 -0.49 -19.12 -5.03
N VAL A 226 -0.43 -19.39 -3.72
CA VAL A 226 -1.63 -19.59 -2.88
C VAL A 226 -2.46 -18.32 -2.80
N GLY A 227 -1.83 -17.16 -2.54
CA GLY A 227 -2.55 -15.89 -2.46
C GLY A 227 -3.26 -15.54 -3.78
N LEU A 228 -2.59 -15.70 -4.92
CA LEU A 228 -3.19 -15.50 -6.24
C LEU A 228 -4.28 -16.53 -6.53
N GLY A 229 -4.11 -17.79 -6.09
CA GLY A 229 -5.13 -18.82 -6.21
C GLY A 229 -6.43 -18.44 -5.51
N VAL A 230 -6.35 -17.92 -4.28
CA VAL A 230 -7.51 -17.42 -3.54
C VAL A 230 -8.16 -16.22 -4.24
N ALA A 231 -7.35 -15.33 -4.83
CA ALA A 231 -7.83 -14.13 -5.51
C ALA A 231 -8.54 -14.43 -6.85
N PHE A 232 -8.02 -15.36 -7.65
CA PHE A 232 -8.55 -15.67 -8.98
C PHE A 232 -9.60 -16.79 -8.97
N GLU A 233 -9.50 -17.74 -8.05
CA GLU A 233 -10.41 -18.88 -7.94
C GLU A 233 -10.87 -19.07 -6.48
N PRO A 234 -11.65 -18.14 -5.92
CA PRO A 234 -12.07 -18.18 -4.52
C PRO A 234 -12.92 -19.43 -4.19
N ASP A 235 -13.54 -20.02 -5.20
CA ASP A 235 -14.44 -21.16 -5.09
C ASP A 235 -13.73 -22.43 -4.58
N VAL A 236 -12.48 -22.63 -4.96
CA VAL A 236 -11.64 -23.75 -4.49
C VAL A 236 -11.37 -23.67 -2.98
N PHE A 237 -11.33 -22.45 -2.43
CA PHE A 237 -11.00 -22.20 -1.02
C PHE A 237 -12.24 -22.07 -0.13
N LYS A 238 -13.46 -22.21 -0.68
CA LYS A 238 -14.73 -22.08 0.07
C LYS A 238 -14.84 -23.05 1.24
N MET A 239 -14.27 -24.25 1.11
CA MET A 239 -14.31 -25.27 2.17
C MET A 239 -13.29 -25.03 3.30
N LEU A 240 -12.37 -24.09 3.12
CA LEU A 240 -11.36 -23.77 4.12
C LEU A 240 -11.88 -22.73 5.14
N PRO A 241 -11.22 -22.64 6.33
CA PRO A 241 -11.52 -21.60 7.30
C PRO A 241 -11.46 -20.20 6.67
N GLU A 242 -12.27 -19.29 7.21
CA GLU A 242 -12.51 -17.96 6.62
C GLU A 242 -11.24 -17.13 6.42
N VAL A 243 -10.25 -17.35 7.28
CA VAL A 243 -8.90 -16.79 7.17
C VAL A 243 -8.20 -17.14 5.86
N PHE A 244 -8.36 -18.37 5.36
CA PHE A 244 -7.74 -18.82 4.10
C PHE A 244 -8.53 -18.38 2.85
N ARG A 245 -9.71 -17.80 3.03
CA ARG A 245 -10.51 -17.21 1.94
C ARG A 245 -10.07 -15.78 1.62
N ASN A 246 -9.17 -15.18 2.41
CA ASN A 246 -8.54 -13.91 2.10
C ASN A 246 -7.16 -14.14 1.49
N ALA A 247 -6.90 -13.58 0.31
CA ALA A 247 -5.67 -13.80 -0.45
C ALA A 247 -4.39 -13.40 0.31
N ILE A 248 -4.44 -12.27 1.02
CA ILE A 248 -3.28 -11.76 1.78
C ILE A 248 -3.01 -12.69 2.98
N ALA A 249 -4.05 -13.02 3.75
CA ALA A 249 -3.93 -13.91 4.90
C ALA A 249 -3.45 -15.30 4.49
N ALA A 250 -4.04 -15.90 3.44
CA ALA A 250 -3.64 -17.21 2.94
C ALA A 250 -2.18 -17.26 2.47
N GLY A 251 -1.76 -16.27 1.68
CA GLY A 251 -0.37 -16.17 1.22
C GLY A 251 0.61 -15.95 2.37
N GLY A 252 0.30 -15.02 3.28
CA GLY A 252 1.16 -14.72 4.43
C GLY A 252 1.29 -15.87 5.42
N ILE A 253 0.19 -16.56 5.76
CA ILE A 253 0.23 -17.77 6.60
C ILE A 253 1.07 -18.85 5.93
N THR A 254 0.90 -19.06 4.62
CA THR A 254 1.69 -20.04 3.86
C THR A 254 3.18 -19.70 3.94
N ALA A 255 3.57 -18.44 3.78
CA ALA A 255 4.96 -18.01 3.92
C ALA A 255 5.53 -18.30 5.30
N VAL A 256 4.78 -17.96 6.37
CA VAL A 256 5.21 -18.19 7.75
C VAL A 256 5.34 -19.68 8.06
N LEU A 257 4.34 -20.49 7.69
CA LEU A 257 4.36 -21.93 7.94
C LEU A 257 5.53 -22.61 7.20
N LEU A 258 5.72 -22.31 5.92
CA LEU A 258 6.83 -22.88 5.15
C LEU A 258 8.19 -22.43 5.70
N ASN A 259 8.31 -21.18 6.16
CA ASN A 259 9.53 -20.72 6.81
C ASN A 259 9.82 -21.39 8.15
N LEU A 260 8.82 -21.93 8.85
CA LEU A 260 9.01 -22.71 10.08
C LEU A 260 9.31 -24.19 9.79
N ILE A 261 8.67 -24.76 8.77
CA ILE A 261 8.72 -26.20 8.47
C ILE A 261 9.94 -26.57 7.61
N LEU A 262 10.26 -25.77 6.60
CA LEU A 262 11.33 -26.13 5.67
C LEU A 262 12.69 -26.04 6.36
N PRO A 263 13.54 -27.08 6.27
CA PRO A 263 14.86 -27.08 6.88
C PRO A 263 15.72 -25.96 6.32
N ARG A 264 16.58 -25.38 7.15
CA ARG A 264 17.59 -24.41 6.72
C ARG A 264 18.81 -25.18 6.25
N ASP A 265 19.17 -25.01 4.99
CA ASP A 265 20.39 -25.60 4.44
C ASP A 265 21.51 -24.55 4.49
N GLU A 266 22.49 -24.76 5.37
CA GLU A 266 23.60 -23.81 5.58
C GLU A 266 24.57 -23.75 4.39
N GLN A 267 24.47 -24.71 3.46
CA GLN A 267 25.32 -24.78 2.27
C GLN A 267 24.72 -24.08 1.05
N ASP A 268 23.46 -23.64 1.13
CA ASP A 268 22.76 -23.03 0.00
C ASP A 268 23.28 -21.60 -0.23
N LYS A 269 23.80 -21.35 -1.43
CA LYS A 269 24.37 -20.05 -1.78
C LYS A 269 23.26 -19.08 -2.16
N SER A 270 23.11 -18.00 -1.40
CA SER A 270 22.19 -16.92 -1.76
C SER A 270 22.63 -16.23 -3.05
N ILE A 271 21.67 -15.99 -3.94
CA ILE A 271 21.87 -15.21 -5.17
C ILE A 271 21.59 -13.75 -4.86
N TYR A 272 22.58 -12.88 -5.06
CA TYR A 272 22.48 -11.44 -4.79
C TYR A 272 22.17 -10.65 -6.07
N LEU A 273 21.49 -9.50 -5.94
CA LEU A 273 21.20 -8.59 -7.05
C LEU A 273 22.44 -7.85 -7.58
N THR A 274 23.54 -7.87 -6.83
CA THR A 274 24.79 -7.21 -7.22
C THR A 274 25.93 -8.06 -6.71
N GLU A 275 26.88 -8.37 -7.58
CA GLU A 275 28.17 -8.95 -7.16
C GLU A 275 28.83 -7.90 -6.26
N LYS A 276 28.97 -8.22 -4.96
CA LYS A 276 29.91 -7.51 -4.09
C LYS A 276 31.30 -8.07 -4.31
#